data_AF-A0A9D6RIK5-F1
#
_entry.id   AF-A0A9D6RIK5-F1
#
_cell.length_a   1.000
_cell.length_b   1.000
_cell.length_c   1.000
_cell.angle_alpha   90.00
_cell.angle_beta   90.00
_cell.angle_gamma   90.00
#
_symmetry.space_group_name_H-M   'P 1'
#
loop_
_entity.id
_entity.type
_entity.pdbx_description
1 polymer ?
#
loop_
_entity_poly.entity_id
_entity_poly.type
_entity_poly.pdbx_seq_one_letter_code
_entity_poly.pdbx_strand_id
1 'polypeptide(L)'
;MSLYEPEVRVIVRGKAGTFDALCPRVPGEMSRRMKEAKFRKLQRRRAQTEGRIGVLKANFLGQPMKAKSFEHRELALAWGVLTHNLWVLARMRKKAKQPRTKVQQAA
;
A
#
# COMPACT_ATOMS: atom_id res chain seq x y z
N MET A 1 32.22 7.46 -5.25
CA MET A 1 32.16 6.06 -4.77
C MET A 1 30.70 5.63 -4.79
N SER A 2 30.26 5.15 -5.96
CA SER A 2 28.86 4.90 -6.33
C SER A 2 28.52 3.45 -6.03
N LEU A 3 27.90 3.18 -4.88
CA LEU A 3 27.28 1.89 -4.60
C LEU A 3 25.84 1.93 -5.12
N TYR A 4 25.70 1.98 -6.45
CA TYR A 4 24.44 1.75 -7.15
C TYR A 4 24.72 0.61 -8.11
N GLU A 5 24.59 -0.64 -7.63
CA GLU A 5 24.74 -1.80 -8.49
C GLU A 5 23.63 -1.80 -9.56
N PRO A 6 23.98 -1.62 -10.85
CA PRO A 6 22.99 -1.59 -11.93
C PRO A 6 22.37 -2.97 -12.21
N GLU A 7 22.99 -4.04 -11.70
CA GLU A 7 22.60 -5.45 -11.87
C GLU A 7 21.24 -5.78 -11.22
N VAL A 8 20.87 -5.12 -10.12
CA VAL A 8 19.61 -5.41 -9.40
C VAL A 8 18.38 -4.94 -10.20
N ARG A 9 18.56 -4.12 -11.24
CA ARG A 9 17.48 -3.68 -12.14
C ARG A 9 17.12 -4.71 -13.21
N VAL A 10 17.86 -5.81 -13.33
CA VAL A 10 17.75 -6.75 -14.47
C VAL A 10 17.14 -8.11 -14.08
N ILE A 11 16.90 -8.38 -12.79
CA ILE A 11 16.44 -9.71 -12.31
C ILE A 11 14.98 -10.05 -12.68
N VAL A 12 14.18 -9.12 -13.24
CA VAL A 12 12.83 -9.44 -13.74
C VAL A 12 12.67 -9.12 -15.21
N ARG A 13 13.61 -9.57 -16.04
CA ARG A 13 13.33 -9.85 -17.45
C ARG A 13 13.57 -11.34 -17.71
N GLY A 14 12.50 -12.15 -17.67
CA GLY A 14 12.62 -13.53 -18.12
C GLY A 14 11.41 -14.45 -17.92
N LYS A 15 10.78 -14.81 -19.05
CA LYS A 15 10.09 -16.07 -19.38
C LYS A 15 8.70 -16.32 -18.75
N ALA A 16 7.73 -16.61 -19.63
CA ALA A 16 6.33 -16.99 -19.39
C ALA A 16 5.32 -15.84 -19.19
N GLY A 17 4.84 -15.22 -20.27
CA GLY A 17 3.51 -14.55 -20.36
C GLY A 17 3.11 -13.54 -19.25
N THR A 18 4.05 -13.12 -18.40
CA THR A 18 3.76 -12.46 -17.14
C THR A 18 3.66 -10.96 -17.38
N PHE A 19 2.50 -10.41 -17.06
CA PHE A 19 2.24 -8.99 -17.23
C PHE A 19 2.85 -8.21 -16.07
N ASP A 20 3.85 -7.37 -16.36
CA ASP A 20 4.38 -6.41 -15.39
C ASP A 20 3.29 -5.37 -15.06
N ALA A 21 2.88 -5.32 -13.80
CA ALA A 21 1.93 -4.35 -13.27
C ALA A 21 2.53 -3.52 -12.12
N LEU A 22 3.86 -3.40 -12.03
CA LEU A 22 4.51 -2.57 -11.03
C LEU A 22 4.21 -1.09 -11.30
N CYS A 23 3.90 -0.33 -10.25
CA CYS A 23 3.62 1.10 -10.36
C CYS A 23 4.89 1.85 -10.81
N PRO A 24 4.86 2.59 -11.94
CA PRO A 24 5.98 3.40 -12.37
C PRO A 24 6.32 4.47 -11.33
N ARG A 25 7.62 4.69 -11.07
CA ARG A 25 8.07 5.79 -10.20
C ARG A 25 7.92 7.16 -10.88
N VAL A 26 7.88 7.19 -12.21
CA VAL A 26 7.77 8.42 -13.00
C VAL A 26 6.29 8.74 -13.28
N PRO A 27 5.78 9.92 -12.88
CA PRO A 27 4.36 10.28 -13.06
C PRO A 27 3.89 10.23 -14.53
N GLY A 28 4.74 10.63 -15.47
CA GLY A 28 4.42 10.58 -16.90
C GLY A 28 4.20 9.16 -17.43
N GLU A 29 5.00 8.20 -16.97
CA GLU A 29 4.84 6.79 -17.35
C GLU A 29 3.61 6.15 -16.71
N MET A 30 3.27 6.56 -15.48
CA MET A 30 2.03 6.15 -14.82
C MET A 30 0.82 6.61 -15.61
N SER A 31 0.74 7.89 -16.02
CA SER A 31 -0.36 8.42 -16.83
C SER A 31 -0.51 7.70 -18.17
N ARG A 32 0.60 7.33 -18.80
CA ARG A 32 0.58 6.55 -20.05
C ARG A 32 0.01 5.14 -19.82
N ARG A 33 0.53 4.39 -18.85
CA ARG A 33 0.12 3.00 -18.58
C ARG A 33 -1.28 2.89 -18.00
N MET A 34 -1.75 3.92 -17.28
CA MET A 34 -3.13 4.02 -16.82
C MET A 34 -4.16 4.08 -17.96
N LYS A 35 -3.77 4.21 -19.24
CA LYS A 35 -4.70 4.03 -20.36
C LYS A 35 -5.02 2.55 -20.61
N GLU A 36 -4.09 1.66 -20.31
CA GLU A 36 -4.26 0.21 -20.50
C GLU A 36 -5.28 -0.36 -19.50
N ALA A 37 -6.31 -1.04 -19.99
CA ALA A 37 -7.37 -1.58 -19.14
C ALA A 37 -6.85 -2.64 -18.13
N LYS A 38 -5.94 -3.51 -18.59
CA LYS A 38 -5.32 -4.55 -17.76
C LYS A 38 -4.46 -3.94 -16.64
N PHE A 39 -3.66 -2.93 -16.96
CA PHE A 39 -2.84 -2.20 -15.99
C PHE A 39 -3.70 -1.48 -14.94
N ARG A 40 -4.74 -0.76 -15.37
CA ARG A 40 -5.69 -0.08 -14.45
C ARG A 40 -6.32 -1.02 -13.44
N LYS A 41 -6.80 -2.18 -13.90
CA LYS A 41 -7.43 -3.18 -13.02
C LYS A 41 -6.45 -3.68 -11.96
N LEU A 42 -5.22 -3.97 -12.37
CA LEU A 42 -4.17 -4.46 -11.46
C LEU A 42 -3.70 -3.36 -10.50
N GLN A 43 -3.57 -2.11 -10.96
CA GLN A 43 -3.24 -1.00 -10.08
C GLN A 43 -4.34 -0.66 -9.08
N ARG A 44 -5.62 -0.82 -9.43
CA ARG A 44 -6.72 -0.62 -8.46
C ARG A 44 -6.62 -1.59 -7.28
N ARG A 45 -6.19 -2.84 -7.53
CA ARG A 45 -5.92 -3.82 -6.48
C ARG A 45 -4.68 -3.45 -5.65
N ARG A 46 -3.58 -3.04 -6.29
CA ARG A 46 -2.31 -2.72 -5.62
C ARG A 46 -2.33 -1.40 -4.83
N ALA A 47 -2.93 -0.36 -5.38
CA ALA A 47 -3.02 0.96 -4.74
C ALA A 47 -3.69 0.89 -3.37
N GLN A 48 -4.66 -0.02 -3.19
CA GLN A 48 -5.27 -0.26 -1.89
C GLN A 48 -4.27 -0.83 -0.88
N THR A 49 -3.43 -1.78 -1.27
CA THR A 49 -2.40 -2.37 -0.41
C THR A 49 -1.30 -1.36 -0.09
N GLU A 50 -0.80 -0.64 -1.08
CA GLU A 50 0.25 0.38 -0.89
C GLU A 50 -0.24 1.51 0.02
N GLY A 51 -1.48 1.99 -0.17
CA GLY A 51 -2.09 2.98 0.71
C GLY A 51 -2.24 2.48 2.15
N ARG A 52 -2.64 1.20 2.34
CA ARG A 52 -2.71 0.58 3.67
C ARG A 52 -1.34 0.45 4.32
N ILE A 53 -0.32 0.04 3.58
CA ILE A 53 1.07 -0.05 4.07
C ILE A 53 1.58 1.35 4.45
N GLY A 54 1.26 2.38 3.65
CA GLY A 54 1.59 3.76 3.96
C GLY A 54 0.98 4.23 5.27
N VAL A 55 -0.32 4.00 5.47
CA VAL A 55 -1.03 4.31 6.73
C VAL A 55 -0.43 3.54 7.91
N LEU A 56 -0.15 2.24 7.75
CA LEU A 56 0.47 1.42 8.78
C LEU A 56 1.84 1.99 9.19
N LYS A 57 2.70 2.27 8.21
CA LYS A 57 4.05 2.79 8.42
C LYS A 57 4.05 4.17 9.07
N ALA A 58 3.22 5.09 8.58
CA ALA A 58 3.21 6.48 9.04
C ALA A 58 2.51 6.66 10.38
N ASN A 59 1.38 5.96 10.60
CA ASN A 59 0.49 6.25 11.73
C ASN A 59 0.67 5.29 12.91
N PHE A 60 1.16 4.07 12.69
CA PHE A 60 1.20 3.03 13.73
C PHE A 60 2.62 2.61 14.12
N LEU A 61 3.59 2.68 13.20
CA LEU A 61 4.99 2.26 13.45
C LEU A 61 5.95 3.43 13.73
N GLY A 62 5.52 4.67 13.43
CA GLY A 62 6.34 5.87 13.51
C GLY A 62 7.37 5.99 12.39
N GLN A 63 7.89 7.20 12.16
CA GLN A 63 8.94 7.46 11.18
C GLN A 63 10.13 8.22 11.80
N PRO A 64 11.29 7.57 12.01
CA PRO A 64 11.57 6.14 11.83
C PRO A 64 11.08 5.25 13.00
N MET A 65 10.92 3.95 12.73
CA MET A 65 10.58 2.95 13.76
C MET A 65 11.70 2.85 14.80
N LYS A 66 11.39 3.12 16.07
CA LYS A 66 12.34 3.13 17.20
C LYS A 66 12.52 1.74 17.82
N ALA A 67 12.96 0.76 17.03
CA ALA A 67 13.25 -0.60 17.50
C ALA A 67 14.66 -1.05 17.05
N LYS A 68 15.46 -1.53 18.02
CA LYS A 68 16.90 -1.74 17.86
C LYS A 68 17.25 -2.97 17.03
N SER A 69 16.65 -4.14 17.31
CA SER A 69 16.90 -5.39 16.58
C SER A 69 15.75 -5.77 15.64
N PHE A 70 16.00 -6.70 14.73
CA PHE A 70 14.97 -7.23 13.82
C PHE A 70 13.82 -7.89 14.59
N GLU A 71 14.10 -8.69 15.62
CA GLU A 71 13.08 -9.28 16.51
C GLU A 71 12.14 -8.23 17.10
N HIS A 72 12.70 -7.14 17.62
CA HIS A 72 11.89 -6.05 18.19
C HIS A 72 11.10 -5.31 17.11
N ARG A 73 11.63 -5.20 15.88
CA ARG A 73 10.92 -4.60 14.74
C ARG A 73 9.78 -5.49 14.26
N GLU A 74 9.96 -6.80 14.25
CA GLU A 74 8.93 -7.77 13.93
C GLU A 74 7.79 -7.73 14.95
N LEU A 75 8.13 -7.74 16.25
CA LEU A 75 7.15 -7.60 17.32
C LEU A 75 6.39 -6.27 17.21
N ALA A 76 7.09 -5.15 16.99
CA ALA A 76 6.47 -3.84 16.80
C ALA A 76 5.56 -3.80 15.56
N LEU A 77 5.95 -4.47 14.48
CA LEU A 77 5.14 -4.61 13.27
C LEU A 77 3.85 -5.40 13.55
N ALA A 78 3.95 -6.53 14.25
CA ALA A 78 2.79 -7.35 14.62
C ALA A 78 1.79 -6.55 15.46
N TRP A 79 2.27 -5.81 16.46
CA TRP A 79 1.45 -4.90 17.25
C TRP A 79 0.81 -3.80 16.40
N GLY A 80 1.59 -3.15 15.53
CA GLY A 80 1.07 -2.11 14.64
C GLY A 80 -0.05 -2.61 13.72
N VAL A 81 0.07 -3.82 13.18
CA VAL A 81 -0.96 -4.45 12.34
C VAL A 81 -2.22 -4.72 13.15
N LEU A 82 -2.09 -5.29 14.35
CA LEU A 82 -3.23 -5.54 15.24
C LEU A 82 -3.97 -4.24 15.61
N THR A 83 -3.23 -3.21 16.03
CA THR A 83 -3.81 -1.90 16.37
C THR A 83 -4.51 -1.25 15.19
N HIS A 84 -3.92 -1.30 13.99
CA HIS A 84 -4.56 -0.81 12.77
C HIS A 84 -5.89 -1.52 12.51
N ASN A 85 -5.91 -2.84 12.59
CA ASN A 85 -7.12 -3.64 12.33
C ASN A 85 -8.22 -3.32 13.34
N LEU A 86 -7.90 -3.23 14.64
CA LEU A 86 -8.86 -2.86 15.68
C LEU A 86 -9.41 -1.45 15.47
N TRP A 87 -8.56 -0.50 15.07
CA TRP A 87 -8.99 0.87 14.76
C TRP A 87 -9.96 0.91 13.56
N VAL A 88 -9.69 0.14 12.50
CA VAL A 88 -10.59 0.01 11.35
C VAL A 88 -11.94 -0.58 11.79
N LEU A 89 -11.94 -1.68 12.56
CA LEU A 89 -13.16 -2.32 13.06
C LEU A 89 -13.98 -1.36 13.93
N ALA A 90 -13.35 -0.64 14.86
CA ALA A 90 -14.01 0.35 15.69
C ALA A 90 -14.65 1.47 14.85
N ARG A 91 -13.96 1.94 13.81
CA ARG A 91 -14.49 2.95 12.89
C ARG A 91 -15.67 2.43 12.07
N MET A 92 -15.61 1.19 11.59
CA MET A 92 -16.72 0.54 10.88
C MET A 92 -17.95 0.43 11.76
N ARG A 93 -17.78 0.04 13.04
CA ARG A 93 -18.86 -0.01 14.02
C ARG A 93 -19.47 1.37 14.29
N LYS A 94 -18.65 2.42 14.43
CA LYS A 94 -19.13 3.81 14.57
C LYS A 94 -19.94 4.26 13.34
N LYS A 95 -19.46 3.96 12.13
CA LYS A 95 -20.18 4.30 10.88
C LYS A 95 -21.51 3.56 10.76
N ALA A 96 -21.56 2.29 11.17
CA ALA A 96 -22.80 1.51 11.17
C ALA A 96 -23.83 2.05 12.18
N LYS A 97 -23.37 2.64 13.30
CA LYS A 97 -24.23 3.21 14.35
C LYS A 97 -24.70 4.64 14.05
N GLN A 98 -24.01 5.38 13.17
CA GLN A 98 -24.48 6.68 12.72
C GLN A 98 -25.64 6.49 11.74
N PRO A 99 -26.81 7.13 11.96
CA PRO A 99 -27.87 7.12 10.97
C PRO A 99 -27.33 7.75 9.68
N ARG A 100 -27.58 7.11 8.53
CA ARG A 100 -27.23 7.69 7.23
C ARG A 100 -27.95 9.03 7.12
N THR A 101 -27.22 10.13 7.22
CA THR A 101 -27.77 11.46 6.97
C THR A 101 -28.24 11.54 5.52
N LYS A 102 -29.39 12.19 5.31
CA LYS A 102 -30.20 12.21 4.07
C LYS A 102 -29.45 12.60 2.78
N VAL A 103 -28.23 13.15 2.89
CA VAL A 103 -27.36 13.52 1.77
C VAL A 103 -26.87 12.30 0.97
N GLN A 104 -26.89 11.09 1.54
CA GLN A 104 -26.45 9.87 0.85
C GLN A 104 -27.55 9.14 0.04
N GLN A 105 -28.77 9.69 0.00
CA GLN A 105 -29.92 9.06 -0.70
C GLN A 105 -30.26 9.71 -2.05
N ALA A 106 -29.54 10.77 -2.46
CA ALA A 106 -29.86 11.55 -3.66
C ALA A 106 -28.76 11.53 -4.74
N ALA A 107 -27.91 10.49 -4.78
CA ALA A 107 -26.88 10.31 -5.81
C ALA A 107 -26.92 8.90 -6.40
#